data_AF-A0A440K9I1-F1
#
_entry.id   AF-A0A440K9I1-F1
#
_cell.length_a   1.000
_cell.length_b   1.000
_cell.length_c   1.000
_cell.angle_alpha   90.00
_cell.angle_beta   90.00
_cell.angle_gamma   90.00
#
_symmetry.space_group_name_H-M   'P 1'
#
loop_
_entity.id
_entity.type
_entity.pdbx_description
1 polymer ?
#
loop_
_entity_poly.entity_id
_entity_poly.type
_entity_poly.pdbx_seq_one_letter_code
_entity_poly.pdbx_strand_id
1 'polypeptide(L)'
;MAGFYDEMQEFASEMLGEFKQGIVTLSRTVTAPPDPSTPWIPGAPTTTVYPLDAVVRRVSQKYVDGTLIVATDNQITFAVPPIVPAMTDTLTIDSAELVMKDLRPIPPAGTPVAYIAFVAA
;
A
#
# COMPACT_ATOMS: atom_id res chain seq x y z
N MET A 1 20.50 -11.36 11.58
CA MET A 1 19.16 -10.92 12.04
C MET A 1 18.16 -10.74 10.89
N ALA A 2 18.59 -10.75 9.61
CA ALA A 2 17.69 -10.74 8.45
C ALA A 2 16.78 -11.99 8.37
N GLY A 3 17.35 -13.20 8.53
CA GLY A 3 16.59 -14.45 8.35
C GLY A 3 15.31 -14.59 9.18
N PHE A 4 15.26 -14.07 10.41
CA PHE A 4 14.03 -14.14 11.22
C PHE A 4 12.89 -13.28 10.66
N TYR A 5 13.20 -12.07 10.19
CA TYR A 5 12.18 -11.19 9.59
C TYR A 5 11.80 -11.65 8.19
N ASP A 6 12.73 -12.27 7.47
CA ASP A 6 12.47 -12.88 6.17
C ASP A 6 11.49 -14.06 6.32
N GLU A 7 11.70 -14.95 7.30
CA GLU A 7 10.77 -16.04 7.64
C GLU A 7 9.39 -15.52 8.08
N MET A 8 9.36 -14.44 8.88
CA MET A 8 8.09 -13.81 9.27
C MET A 8 7.35 -13.20 8.09
N GLN A 9 8.08 -12.59 7.15
CA GLN A 9 7.51 -12.02 5.93
C GLN A 9 6.92 -13.10 5.03
N GLU A 10 7.60 -14.24 4.91
CA GLU A 10 7.09 -15.41 4.19
C GLU A 10 5.79 -15.90 4.83
N PHE A 11 5.78 -16.13 6.15
CA PHE A 11 4.57 -16.55 6.87
C PHE A 11 3.41 -15.54 6.74
N ALA A 12 3.70 -14.24 6.85
CA ALA A 12 2.70 -13.20 6.67
C ALA A 12 2.14 -13.19 5.24
N SER A 13 2.98 -13.44 4.24
CA SER A 13 2.58 -13.52 2.84
C SER A 13 1.70 -14.75 2.57
N GLU A 14 2.05 -15.90 3.14
CA GLU A 14 1.23 -17.12 3.06
C GLU A 14 -0.15 -16.90 3.70
N MET A 15 -0.18 -16.39 4.94
CA MET A 15 -1.43 -16.15 5.66
C MET A 15 -2.32 -15.12 4.95
N LEU A 16 -1.75 -14.00 4.49
CA LEU A 16 -2.51 -13.00 3.75
C LEU A 16 -2.94 -13.50 2.37
N GLY A 17 -2.14 -14.37 1.74
CA GLY A 17 -2.49 -15.03 0.48
C GLY A 17 -3.67 -15.98 0.61
N GLU A 18 -3.79 -16.70 1.74
CA GLU A 18 -4.92 -17.58 2.04
C GLU A 18 -6.21 -16.80 2.35
N PHE A 19 -6.11 -15.71 3.13
CA PHE A 19 -7.27 -14.93 3.59
C PHE A 19 -7.55 -13.66 2.76
N LYS A 20 -6.95 -13.53 1.58
CA LYS A 20 -7.12 -12.34 0.74
C LYS A 20 -8.57 -12.11 0.34
N GLN A 21 -8.92 -10.83 0.22
CA GLN A 21 -10.27 -10.39 -0.12
C GLN A 21 -10.24 -9.53 -1.37
N GLY A 22 -11.08 -9.90 -2.34
CA GLY A 22 -11.22 -9.16 -3.59
C GLY A 22 -9.91 -9.04 -4.38
N ILE A 23 -9.87 -8.06 -5.28
CA ILE A 23 -8.68 -7.68 -6.03
C ILE A 23 -8.17 -6.36 -5.44
N VAL A 24 -7.07 -6.43 -4.69
CA VAL A 24 -6.38 -5.26 -4.15
C VAL A 24 -5.10 -5.02 -4.94
N THR A 25 -4.94 -3.81 -5.47
CA THR A 25 -3.75 -3.42 -6.22
C THR A 25 -3.17 -2.10 -5.71
N LEU A 26 -1.84 -2.01 -5.73
CA LEU A 26 -1.10 -0.78 -5.49
C LEU A 26 -0.63 -0.23 -6.84
N SER A 27 -1.03 0.98 -7.16
CA SER A 27 -0.64 1.67 -8.39
C SER A 27 0.34 2.79 -8.07
N ARG A 28 1.51 2.74 -8.69
CA ARG A 28 2.52 3.80 -8.61
C ARG A 28 2.67 4.47 -9.97
N THR A 29 2.47 5.78 -10.01
CA THR A 29 2.71 6.60 -11.22
C THR A 29 4.00 7.37 -11.05
N VAL A 30 4.96 7.15 -11.96
CA VAL A 30 6.24 7.88 -11.99
C VAL A 30 6.34 8.64 -13.30
N THR A 31 6.65 9.93 -13.22
CA THR A 31 6.94 10.76 -14.39
C THR A 31 8.39 10.58 -14.79
N ALA A 32 8.64 10.19 -16.04
CA ALA A 32 10.00 10.07 -16.55
C ALA A 32 10.72 11.44 -16.58
N PRO A 33 12.06 11.47 -16.50
CA PRO A 33 12.81 12.70 -16.72
C PRO A 33 12.49 13.29 -18.12
N PRO A 34 12.46 14.62 -18.27
CA PRO A 34 12.35 15.25 -19.58
C PRO A 34 13.46 14.80 -20.53
N ASP A 35 13.16 14.70 -21.82
CA ASP A 35 14.17 14.44 -22.84
C ASP A 35 15.17 15.62 -22.88
N PRO A 36 16.50 15.38 -22.87
CA PRO A 36 17.51 16.43 -22.94
C PRO A 36 17.37 17.38 -24.14
N SER A 37 16.77 16.89 -25.24
CA SER A 37 16.51 17.68 -26.46
C SER A 37 15.27 18.57 -26.36
N THR A 38 14.33 18.25 -25.47
CA THR A 38 13.10 19.03 -25.25
C THR A 38 12.80 19.20 -23.75
N PRO A 39 13.69 19.86 -22.99
CA PRO A 39 13.64 19.88 -21.52
C PRO A 39 12.41 20.59 -20.93
N TRP A 40 11.68 21.37 -21.73
CA TRP A 40 10.42 22.03 -21.33
C TRP A 40 9.19 21.12 -21.42
N ILE A 41 9.32 19.91 -22.00
CA ILE A 41 8.23 18.92 -22.06
C ILE A 41 8.45 17.92 -20.92
N PRO A 42 7.53 17.82 -19.95
CA PRO A 42 7.60 16.79 -18.92
C PRO A 42 7.60 15.40 -19.56
N GLY A 43 8.40 14.47 -19.02
CA GLY A 43 8.41 13.09 -19.51
C GLY A 43 7.05 12.41 -19.32
N ALA A 44 6.78 11.36 -20.10
CA ALA A 44 5.52 10.65 -20.02
C ALA A 44 5.34 9.97 -18.65
N PRO A 45 4.14 10.04 -18.02
CA PRO A 45 3.85 9.29 -16.82
C PRO A 45 3.74 7.80 -17.15
N THR A 46 4.40 6.95 -16.36
CA THR A 46 4.28 5.50 -16.44
C THR A 46 3.65 4.99 -15.16
N THR A 47 2.51 4.29 -15.27
CA THR A 47 1.82 3.69 -14.13
C THR A 47 2.15 2.20 -14.07
N THR A 48 2.67 1.75 -12.93
CA THR A 48 2.92 0.34 -12.66
C THR A 48 1.95 -0.15 -11.59
N VAL A 49 1.30 -1.29 -11.85
CA VAL A 49 0.30 -1.89 -10.97
C VAL A 49 0.89 -3.14 -10.32
N TYR A 50 0.81 -3.20 -8.99
CA TYR A 50 1.28 -4.33 -8.19
C TYR A 50 0.08 -5.00 -7.52
N PRO A 51 -0.21 -6.28 -7.82
CA PRO A 51 -1.23 -7.01 -7.07
C PRO A 51 -0.76 -7.24 -5.64
N LEU A 52 -1.69 -7.08 -4.68
CA LEU A 52 -1.44 -7.27 -3.26
C LEU A 52 -2.35 -8.36 -2.69
N ASP A 53 -1.76 -9.26 -1.90
CA ASP A 53 -2.52 -10.13 -1.02
C ASP A 53 -2.87 -9.33 0.25
N ALA A 54 -4.15 -8.99 0.38
CA ALA A 54 -4.61 -8.04 1.37
C ALA A 54 -5.97 -8.42 1.95
N VAL A 55 -6.21 -7.97 3.18
CA VAL A 55 -7.47 -8.13 3.90
C VAL A 55 -8.01 -6.74 4.21
N VAL A 56 -9.31 -6.53 3.97
CA VAL A 56 -9.95 -5.23 4.10
C VAL A 56 -10.95 -5.27 5.24
N ARG A 57 -10.93 -4.25 6.10
CA ARG A 57 -11.93 -4.10 7.16
C ARG A 57 -12.23 -2.62 7.40
N ARG A 58 -13.32 -2.35 8.13
CA ARG A 58 -13.56 -1.00 8.65
C ARG A 58 -12.51 -0.62 9.68
N VAL A 59 -12.18 0.67 9.74
CA VAL A 59 -11.25 1.19 10.74
C VAL A 59 -11.75 0.86 12.15
N SER A 60 -10.84 0.31 12.96
CA SER A 60 -11.14 0.07 14.38
C SER A 60 -11.23 1.39 15.14
N GLN A 61 -12.19 1.51 16.06
CA GLN A 61 -12.44 2.73 16.85
C GLN A 61 -11.18 3.35 17.48
N LYS A 62 -10.22 2.53 17.91
CA LYS A 62 -8.94 2.99 18.48
C LYS A 62 -8.07 3.84 17.55
N TYR A 63 -8.32 3.79 16.24
CA TYR A 63 -7.57 4.57 15.24
C TYR A 63 -8.36 5.78 14.73
N VAL A 64 -9.62 5.93 15.16
CA VAL A 64 -10.45 7.08 14.76
C VAL A 64 -10.02 8.28 15.59
N ASP A 65 -9.44 9.28 14.91
CA ASP A 65 -9.10 10.57 15.52
C ASP A 65 -10.17 11.65 15.26
N GLY A 66 -11.11 11.37 14.35
CA GLY A 66 -12.20 12.27 13.98
C GLY A 66 -11.84 13.37 12.98
N THR A 67 -10.60 13.39 12.47
CA THR A 67 -10.10 14.39 11.54
C THR A 67 -9.48 13.74 10.29
N LEU A 68 -8.33 13.07 10.43
CA LEU A 68 -7.64 12.39 9.34
C LEU A 68 -8.25 11.01 9.11
N ILE A 69 -8.45 10.26 10.20
CA ILE A 69 -9.02 8.91 10.18
C ILE A 69 -10.41 8.94 10.81
N VAL A 70 -11.42 8.62 10.00
CA VAL A 70 -12.83 8.61 10.40
C VAL A 70 -13.40 7.19 10.41
N ALA A 71 -14.52 6.99 11.11
CA ALA A 71 -15.11 5.65 11.29
C ALA A 71 -15.58 4.98 9.99
N THR A 72 -15.80 5.76 8.92
CA THR A 72 -16.19 5.28 7.60
C THR A 72 -15.01 4.93 6.71
N ASP A 73 -13.78 5.13 7.16
CA ASP A 73 -12.59 4.75 6.41
C ASP A 73 -12.39 3.23 6.45
N ASN A 74 -11.57 2.74 5.53
CA ASN A 74 -11.15 1.34 5.49
C ASN A 74 -9.71 1.20 5.99
N GLN A 75 -9.47 0.14 6.73
CA GLN A 75 -8.14 -0.33 7.12
C GLN A 75 -7.81 -1.56 6.26
N ILE A 76 -6.68 -1.50 5.56
CA ILE A 76 -6.17 -2.58 4.73
C ILE A 76 -4.89 -3.10 5.36
N THR A 77 -4.80 -4.41 5.57
CA THR A 77 -3.55 -5.06 5.94
C THR A 77 -3.07 -5.86 4.73
N PHE A 78 -1.84 -5.63 4.28
CA PHE A 78 -1.29 -6.27 3.08
C PHE A 78 0.15 -6.73 3.27
N ALA A 79 0.52 -7.78 2.52
CA ALA A 79 1.87 -8.33 2.52
C ALA A 79 2.86 -7.33 1.88
N VAL A 80 4.14 -7.44 2.22
CA VAL A 80 5.17 -6.54 1.69
C VAL A 80 5.29 -6.72 0.17
N PRO A 81 5.02 -5.67 -0.63
CA PRO A 81 5.16 -5.77 -2.08
C PRO A 81 6.63 -5.73 -2.52
N PRO A 82 6.92 -6.01 -3.80
CA PRO A 82 8.27 -5.88 -4.36
C PRO A 82 8.84 -4.46 -4.30
N ILE A 83 7.97 -3.46 -4.10
CA ILE A 83 8.35 -2.06 -3.90
C ILE A 83 8.05 -1.62 -2.47
N VAL A 84 8.81 -0.66 -1.97
CA VAL A 84 8.44 0.04 -0.72
C VAL A 84 7.24 0.93 -1.02
N PRO A 85 6.06 0.70 -0.40
CA PRO A 85 4.89 1.54 -0.61
C PRO A 85 5.13 2.97 -0.12
N ALA A 86 4.54 3.93 -0.80
CA ALA A 86 4.63 5.34 -0.46
C ALA A 86 3.23 5.94 -0.34
N MET A 87 3.10 7.02 0.43
CA MET A 87 1.83 7.74 0.59
C MET A 87 1.30 8.35 -0.72
N THR A 88 2.15 8.49 -1.73
CA THR A 88 1.77 8.98 -3.07
C THR A 88 1.19 7.88 -3.96
N ASP A 89 1.25 6.63 -3.51
CA ASP A 89 0.67 5.51 -4.27
C ASP A 89 -0.84 5.45 -4.05
N THR A 90 -1.52 4.95 -5.08
CA THR A 90 -2.97 4.75 -5.06
C THR A 90 -3.28 3.29 -4.78
N LEU A 91 -4.26 3.02 -3.90
CA LEU A 91 -4.79 1.68 -3.70
C LEU A 91 -6.11 1.52 -4.44
N THR A 92 -6.30 0.39 -5.12
CA THR A 92 -7.57 0.05 -5.76
C THR A 92 -8.10 -1.24 -5.15
N ILE A 93 -9.38 -1.26 -4.76
CA ILE A 93 -10.08 -2.45 -4.26
C ILE A 93 -11.27 -2.71 -5.18
N ASP A 94 -11.30 -3.86 -5.85
CA ASP A 94 -12.43 -4.28 -6.71
C ASP A 94 -12.87 -3.18 -7.71
N SER A 95 -11.90 -2.46 -8.27
CA SER A 95 -12.05 -1.29 -9.18
C SER A 95 -12.42 0.05 -8.53
N ALA A 96 -12.60 0.11 -7.22
CA ALA A 96 -12.74 1.37 -6.49
C ALA A 96 -11.36 1.94 -6.14
N GLU A 97 -11.05 3.12 -6.66
CA GLU A 97 -9.83 3.85 -6.35
C GLU A 97 -9.96 4.53 -4.98
N LEU A 98 -8.96 4.33 -4.12
CA LEU A 98 -8.93 4.83 -2.76
C LEU A 98 -7.61 5.54 -2.50
N VAL A 99 -7.70 6.69 -1.84
CA VAL A 99 -6.56 7.51 -1.47
C VAL A 99 -6.02 7.06 -0.12
N MET A 100 -4.71 6.89 -0.04
CA MET A 100 -4.02 6.54 1.19
C MET A 100 -3.92 7.76 2.11
N LYS A 101 -4.38 7.61 3.35
CA LYS A 101 -4.35 8.65 4.39
C LYS A 101 -3.19 8.46 5.36
N ASP A 102 -2.90 7.22 5.69
CA ASP A 102 -1.81 6.84 6.58
C ASP A 102 -1.30 5.43 6.22
N LEU A 103 -0.01 5.20 6.40
CA LEU A 103 0.68 3.94 6.09
C LEU A 103 1.63 3.58 7.24
N ARG A 104 1.42 2.39 7.81
CA ARG A 104 2.17 1.91 8.96
C ARG A 104 2.85 0.58 8.66
N PRO A 105 4.20 0.52 8.68
CA PRO A 105 4.91 -0.74 8.62
C PRO A 105 4.81 -1.49 9.96
N ILE A 106 4.80 -2.83 9.87
CA ILE A 106 4.92 -3.74 11.01
C ILE A 106 6.16 -4.60 10.77
N PRO A 107 7.21 -4.53 11.59
CA PRO A 107 7.44 -3.56 12.68
C PRO A 107 7.61 -2.10 12.18
N PRO A 108 7.43 -1.10 13.06
CA PRO A 108 7.56 0.33 12.70
C PRO A 108 9.00 0.77 12.42
N ALA A 109 9.98 -0.04 12.80
CA ALA A 109 11.39 0.17 12.53
C ALA A 109 12.05 -1.17 12.17
N GLY A 110 13.04 -1.14 11.29
CA GLY A 110 13.71 -2.34 10.77
C GLY A 110 13.04 -2.89 9.51
N THR A 111 13.16 -4.20 9.29
CA THR A 111 12.57 -4.90 8.13
C THR A 111 11.07 -5.07 8.34
N PRO A 112 10.21 -4.44 7.52
CA PRO A 112 8.76 -4.64 7.61
C PRO A 112 8.38 -6.03 7.11
N VAL A 113 7.44 -6.64 7.81
CA VAL A 113 6.83 -7.96 7.54
C VAL A 113 5.45 -7.79 6.89
N ALA A 114 4.72 -6.74 7.23
CA ALA A 114 3.44 -6.37 6.63
C ALA A 114 3.19 -4.86 6.77
N TYR A 115 2.19 -4.36 6.06
CA TYR A 115 1.76 -2.96 6.15
C TYR A 115 0.29 -2.86 6.54
N ILE A 116 -0.04 -1.80 7.26
CA ILE A 116 -1.41 -1.33 7.46
C ILE A 116 -1.56 0.00 6.75
N ALA A 117 -2.48 0.08 5.78
CA ALA A 117 -2.92 1.33 5.18
C ALA A 117 -4.31 1.72 5.67
N PHE A 118 -4.50 3.01 5.89
CA PHE A 118 -5.80 3.63 6.10
C PHE A 118 -6.18 4.37 4.85
N VAL A 119 -7.35 4.07 4.29
CA VAL A 119 -7.78 4.61 3.00
C VAL A 119 -9.20 5.15 3.06
N ALA A 120 -9.46 6.12 2.20
CA ALA A 120 -10.78 6.67 1.96
C ALA A 120 -11.06 6.79 0.45
N ALA A 121 -12.34 6.79 0.10
CA ALA A 121 -12.81 7.13 -1.23
C ALA A 121 -12.86 8.66 -1.41
#